data_AF-A0A101GY67-F1
#
_entry.id   AF-A0A101GY67-F1
#
_cell.length_a   1.000
_cell.length_b   1.000
_cell.length_c   1.000
_cell.angle_alpha   90.00
_cell.angle_beta   90.00
_cell.angle_gamma   90.00
#
_symmetry.space_group_name_H-M   'P 1'
#
loop_
_entity.id
_entity.type
_entity.pdbx_description
1 polymer ?
#
loop_
_entity_poly.entity_id
_entity_poly.type
_entity_poly.pdbx_seq_one_letter_code
_entity_poly.pdbx_strand_id
1 'polypeptide(L)'
;GKDIITAADLGKQKSMTPYYTNSTHLPVGYTDDIFEALDLQDEFQTKYTGGTVVHLFLGEKMPNGDSVKNLVRKVCENYSLPYFSITPTFSICPKHGYISGEHEFCPSCDEEAGYEEGMPFYEK
;
A
#
# COMPACT_ATOMS: atom_id res chain seq x y z
N GLY A 1 -23.90 -6.48 -11.49
CA GLY A 1 -22.83 -5.68 -12.11
C GLY A 1 -23.24 -4.23 -12.11
N LYS A 2 -22.54 -3.40 -11.32
CA LYS A 2 -22.58 -1.92 -11.30
C LYS A 2 -21.32 -1.43 -10.56
N ASP A 3 -20.23 -0.91 -11.11
CA ASP A 3 -19.59 -0.88 -12.43
C ASP A 3 -18.08 -0.72 -12.14
N ILE A 4 -17.18 -1.53 -12.72
CA ILE A 4 -15.72 -1.26 -12.69
C ILE A 4 -15.38 -0.59 -14.01
N ILE A 5 -15.14 0.73 -14.00
CA ILE A 5 -14.57 1.48 -15.13
C ILE A 5 -13.31 2.14 -14.58
N THR A 6 -12.22 2.20 -15.35
CA THR A 6 -10.85 2.55 -14.91
C THR A 6 -10.12 3.35 -16.00
N ALA A 7 -8.83 3.63 -15.81
CA ALA A 7 -8.08 4.78 -16.34
C ALA A 7 -8.29 6.04 -15.48
N ALA A 8 -8.12 5.86 -14.15
CA ALA A 8 -8.52 6.81 -13.09
C ALA A 8 -9.82 7.56 -13.45
N ASP A 9 -10.76 6.77 -13.95
CA ASP A 9 -12.10 7.04 -14.48
C ASP A 9 -12.25 8.30 -15.35
N LEU A 10 -11.22 8.59 -16.17
CA LEU A 10 -11.16 9.55 -17.30
C LEU A 10 -10.76 11.01 -17.01
N GLY A 11 -10.25 11.35 -15.83
CA GLY A 11 -9.74 12.70 -15.51
C GLY A 11 -10.73 13.54 -14.70
N LYS A 12 -10.65 13.47 -13.37
CA LYS A 12 -11.60 14.12 -12.46
C LYS A 12 -11.33 15.62 -12.24
N GLN A 13 -10.20 16.15 -12.74
CA GLN A 13 -9.90 17.58 -12.96
C GLN A 13 -8.97 17.72 -14.17
N LYS A 14 -9.02 18.86 -14.88
CA LYS A 14 -8.21 19.14 -16.09
C LYS A 14 -6.69 19.04 -15.88
N SER A 15 -6.24 18.99 -14.63
CA SER A 15 -4.85 18.89 -14.17
C SER A 15 -4.38 17.46 -13.85
N MET A 16 -5.26 16.46 -13.73
CA MET A 16 -4.86 15.09 -13.43
C MET A 16 -4.66 14.26 -14.70
N THR A 17 -3.44 13.78 -14.90
CA THR A 17 -3.12 12.85 -15.99
C THR A 17 -3.70 11.47 -15.66
N PRO A 18 -4.57 10.91 -16.50
CA PRO A 18 -5.10 9.56 -16.28
C PRO A 18 -3.98 8.53 -16.37
N TYR A 19 -4.11 7.46 -15.60
CA TYR A 19 -3.19 6.31 -15.62
C TYR A 19 -3.99 5.02 -15.65
N TYR A 20 -3.40 3.99 -16.28
CA TYR A 20 -3.96 2.66 -16.28
C TYR A 20 -3.54 1.90 -15.03
N THR A 21 -4.48 1.15 -14.46
CA THR A 21 -4.17 0.12 -13.48
C THR A 21 -3.53 -1.07 -14.21
N ASN A 22 -2.49 -1.64 -13.62
CA ASN A 22 -1.75 -2.72 -14.22
C ASN A 22 -2.62 -3.99 -14.35
N SER A 23 -2.67 -4.59 -15.53
CA SER A 23 -3.34 -5.87 -15.79
C SER A 23 -4.81 -5.91 -15.33
N THR A 24 -5.19 -6.88 -14.50
CA THR A 24 -6.51 -7.04 -13.88
C THR A 24 -6.48 -6.71 -12.38
N HIS A 25 -5.47 -5.97 -11.92
CA HIS A 25 -5.43 -5.50 -10.54
C HIS A 25 -6.61 -4.59 -10.24
N LEU A 26 -6.97 -4.54 -8.96
CA LEU A 26 -7.96 -3.58 -8.46
C LEU A 26 -7.47 -2.14 -8.70
N PRO A 27 -8.39 -1.20 -8.94
CA PRO A 27 -8.05 0.22 -8.98
C PRO A 27 -7.29 0.67 -7.73
N VAL A 28 -6.39 1.64 -7.88
CA VAL A 28 -5.68 2.22 -6.72
C VAL A 28 -6.70 2.83 -5.76
N GLY A 29 -6.59 2.50 -4.47
CA GLY A 29 -7.51 2.98 -3.43
C GLY A 29 -8.90 2.35 -3.48
N TYR A 30 -9.07 1.21 -4.16
CA TYR A 30 -10.36 0.50 -4.19
C TYR A 30 -10.75 -0.03 -2.79
N THR A 31 -9.80 -0.61 -2.07
CA THR A 31 -9.97 -1.08 -0.69
C THR A 31 -8.63 -1.08 0.04
N ASP A 32 -8.69 -0.84 1.35
CA ASP A 32 -7.55 -1.01 2.27
C ASP A 32 -7.61 -2.37 2.99
N ASP A 33 -8.68 -3.15 2.79
CA ASP A 33 -8.80 -4.51 3.34
C ASP A 33 -8.10 -5.51 2.42
N ILE A 34 -7.01 -6.07 2.94
CA ILE A 34 -6.21 -7.09 2.26
C ILE A 34 -7.03 -8.34 1.93
N PHE A 35 -7.95 -8.77 2.79
CA PHE A 35 -8.74 -9.98 2.53
C PHE A 35 -9.79 -9.74 1.46
N GLU A 36 -10.42 -8.57 1.44
CA GLU A 36 -11.31 -8.19 0.33
C GLU A 36 -10.55 -8.14 -1.00
N ALA A 37 -9.34 -7.54 -0.99
CA ALA A 37 -8.50 -7.51 -2.18
C ALA A 37 -8.12 -8.91 -2.68
N LEU A 38 -7.78 -9.83 -1.76
CA LEU A 38 -7.47 -11.22 -2.07
C LEU A 38 -8.68 -11.96 -2.64
N ASP A 39 -9.86 -11.84 -2.01
CA ASP A 39 -11.10 -12.47 -2.44
C ASP A 39 -11.48 -12.06 -3.88
N LEU A 40 -11.28 -10.78 -4.22
CA LEU A 40 -11.59 -10.26 -5.55
C LEU A 40 -10.54 -10.62 -6.61
N GLN A 41 -9.29 -10.85 -6.20
CA GLN A 41 -8.16 -11.07 -7.12
C GLN A 41 -7.88 -12.55 -7.38
N ASP A 42 -8.15 -13.45 -6.43
CA ASP A 42 -7.70 -14.85 -6.50
C ASP A 42 -8.12 -15.58 -7.78
N GLU A 43 -9.40 -15.50 -8.15
CA GLU A 43 -9.93 -16.17 -9.34
C GLU A 43 -9.34 -15.62 -10.66
N PHE A 44 -9.03 -14.32 -10.70
CA PHE A 44 -8.46 -13.71 -11.91
C PHE A 44 -6.96 -13.98 -12.02
N GLN A 45 -6.23 -13.87 -10.91
CA GLN A 45 -4.79 -13.97 -10.91
C GLN A 45 -4.32 -15.40 -11.20
N THR A 46 -5.08 -16.42 -10.79
CA THR A 46 -4.83 -17.82 -11.14
C THR A 46 -4.92 -18.13 -12.64
N LYS A 47 -5.59 -17.27 -13.44
CA LYS A 47 -5.70 -17.45 -14.90
C LYS A 47 -4.43 -17.02 -15.65
N TYR A 48 -3.53 -16.27 -15.02
CA TYR A 48 -2.28 -15.83 -15.63
C TYR A 48 -1.20 -16.91 -15.55
N THR A 49 -0.85 -17.49 -16.70
CA THR A 49 0.21 -18.49 -16.81
C THR A 49 1.56 -17.91 -17.22
N GLY A 50 1.56 -16.71 -17.81
CA GLY A 50 2.78 -15.99 -18.23
C GLY A 50 3.46 -15.20 -17.10
N GLY A 51 2.88 -15.22 -15.90
CA GLY A 51 3.35 -14.48 -14.73
C GLY A 51 2.37 -13.41 -14.28
N THR A 52 2.16 -13.35 -12.96
CA THR A 52 1.46 -12.25 -12.29
C THR A 52 2.01 -12.11 -10.88
N VAL A 53 1.77 -10.97 -10.24
CA VAL A 53 2.09 -10.71 -8.84
C VAL A 53 0.98 -9.86 -8.22
N VAL A 54 0.54 -10.23 -7.02
CA VAL A 54 -0.36 -9.39 -6.20
C VAL A 54 0.46 -8.66 -5.15
N HIS A 55 0.26 -7.34 -5.02
CA HIS A 55 0.91 -6.52 -4.01
C HIS A 55 -0.03 -6.28 -2.83
N LEU A 56 0.36 -6.75 -1.65
CA LEU A 56 -0.36 -6.51 -0.40
C LEU A 56 0.38 -5.41 0.37
N PHE A 57 -0.13 -4.19 0.29
CA PHE A 57 0.42 -3.05 1.02
C PHE A 57 -0.09 -3.05 2.46
N LEU A 58 0.83 -2.98 3.42
CA LEU A 58 0.48 -2.87 4.84
C LEU A 58 0.44 -1.39 5.21
N GLY A 59 -0.74 -0.91 5.62
CA GLY A 59 -0.93 0.48 6.05
C GLY A 59 -0.28 0.82 7.40
N GLU A 60 0.26 -0.17 8.12
CA GLU A 60 0.83 0.00 9.44
C GLU A 60 2.35 -0.20 9.50
N LYS A 61 2.90 0.16 10.66
CA LYS A 61 4.30 -0.01 11.08
C LYS A 61 4.84 -1.38 10.68
N MET A 62 6.17 -1.49 10.50
CA MET A 62 6.87 -2.73 10.15
C MET A 62 6.28 -3.90 10.94
N PRO A 63 5.54 -4.80 10.28
CA PRO A 63 4.83 -5.87 10.98
C PRO A 63 5.85 -6.74 11.70
N ASN A 64 5.52 -7.16 12.93
CA ASN A 64 6.29 -8.20 13.62
C ASN A 64 6.43 -9.41 12.67
N GLY A 65 7.63 -10.01 12.60
CA GLY A 65 7.90 -11.19 11.78
C GLY A 65 6.91 -12.33 12.01
N ASP A 66 6.41 -12.50 13.25
CA ASP A 66 5.37 -13.48 13.55
C ASP A 66 4.01 -13.13 12.91
N SER A 67 3.65 -11.85 12.88
CA SER A 67 2.43 -11.37 12.21
C SER A 67 2.53 -11.59 10.70
N VAL A 68 3.67 -11.27 10.09
CA VAL A 68 3.92 -11.54 8.66
C VAL A 68 3.82 -13.03 8.36
N LYS A 69 4.46 -13.87 9.18
CA LYS A 69 4.41 -15.33 9.03
C LYS A 69 2.99 -15.86 9.08
N ASN A 70 2.17 -15.37 10.01
CA ASN A 70 0.78 -15.78 10.12
C ASN A 70 -0.06 -15.29 8.94
N LEU A 71 0.19 -14.08 8.44
CA LEU A 71 -0.45 -13.56 7.23
C LEU A 71 -0.09 -14.42 6.00
N VAL A 72 1.20 -14.67 5.77
CA VAL A 72 1.67 -15.54 4.67
C VAL A 72 1.01 -16.90 4.74
N ARG A 73 0.98 -17.54 5.92
CA ARG A 73 0.30 -18.83 6.11
C ARG A 73 -1.17 -18.73 5.73
N LYS A 74 -1.89 -17.73 6.24
CA LYS A 74 -3.32 -17.55 5.95
C LYS A 74 -3.57 -17.34 4.45
N VAL A 75 -2.72 -16.58 3.76
CA VAL A 75 -2.84 -16.40 2.31
C VAL A 75 -2.65 -17.74 1.59
N CYS A 76 -1.58 -18.47 1.90
CA CYS A 76 -1.27 -19.75 1.26
C CYS A 76 -2.27 -20.88 1.57
N GLU A 77 -2.96 -20.84 2.71
CA GLU A 77 -3.94 -21.86 3.10
C GLU A 77 -5.34 -21.60 2.51
N ASN A 78 -5.68 -20.35 2.19
CA ASN A 78 -7.03 -19.96 1.79
C ASN A 78 -7.15 -19.48 0.34
N TYR A 79 -6.04 -19.15 -0.32
CA TYR A 79 -6.01 -18.59 -1.67
C TYR A 79 -5.04 -19.36 -2.57
N SER A 80 -5.28 -19.30 -3.88
CA SER A 80 -4.51 -20.02 -4.90
C SER A 80 -3.57 -19.12 -5.71
N LEU A 81 -3.33 -17.89 -5.24
CA LEU A 81 -2.47 -16.91 -5.88
C LEU A 81 -1.09 -17.49 -6.24
N PRO A 82 -0.65 -17.36 -7.50
CA PRO A 82 0.63 -17.93 -7.94
C PRO A 82 1.83 -17.20 -7.35
N TYR A 83 1.70 -15.89 -7.10
CA TYR A 83 2.74 -15.07 -6.49
C TYR A 83 2.14 -13.81 -5.87
N PHE A 84 2.54 -13.52 -4.63
CA PHE A 84 2.19 -12.29 -3.94
C PHE A 84 3.39 -11.73 -3.18
N SER A 85 3.35 -10.43 -2.92
CA SER A 85 4.33 -9.72 -2.11
C SER A 85 3.64 -8.99 -0.97
N ILE A 86 4.36 -8.83 0.13
CA ILE A 86 3.93 -8.02 1.27
C ILE A 86 4.86 -6.81 1.32
N THR A 87 4.29 -5.62 1.22
CA THR A 87 5.05 -4.37 1.18
C THR A 87 4.71 -3.55 2.42
N PRO A 88 5.63 -3.45 3.39
CA PRO A 88 5.47 -2.58 4.54
C PRO A 88 5.69 -1.12 4.15
N THR A 89 5.13 -0.21 4.94
CA THR A 89 5.30 1.24 4.75
C THR A 89 6.43 1.78 5.63
N PHE A 90 7.35 2.55 5.03
CA PHE A 90 8.45 3.23 5.72
C PHE A 90 8.82 4.55 5.02
N SER A 91 9.29 5.52 5.80
CA SER A 91 9.91 6.76 5.34
C SER A 91 11.44 6.68 5.46
N ILE A 92 12.16 7.51 4.70
CA ILE A 92 13.63 7.62 4.79
C ILE A 92 14.02 9.04 5.20
N CYS A 93 14.76 9.16 6.30
CA CYS A 93 15.41 10.39 6.72
C CYS A 93 16.91 10.36 6.32
N PRO A 94 17.46 11.42 5.71
CA PRO A 94 18.90 11.51 5.41
C PRO A 94 19.82 11.39 6.64
N LYS A 95 19.30 11.69 7.85
CA LYS A 95 20.03 11.61 9.12
C LYS A 95 19.79 10.30 9.87
N HIS A 96 18.54 9.86 9.98
CA HIS A 96 18.15 8.72 10.84
C HIS A 96 17.89 7.42 10.07
N GLY A 97 17.91 7.44 8.73
CA GLY A 97 17.71 6.26 7.91
C GLY A 97 16.24 5.85 7.81
N TYR A 98 15.97 4.53 7.89
CA TYR A 98 14.62 3.97 7.74
C TYR A 98 13.76 4.23 8.98
N ILE A 99 12.58 4.82 8.76
CA ILE A 99 11.60 5.14 9.78
C ILE A 99 10.34 4.38 9.44
N SER A 100 9.77 3.70 10.42
CA SER A 100 8.61 2.86 10.16
C SER A 100 7.32 3.68 10.06
N GLY A 101 6.51 3.41 9.04
CA GLY A 101 5.29 4.17 8.77
C GLY A 101 5.50 5.29 7.75
N GLU A 102 4.40 5.92 7.35
CA GLU A 102 4.41 7.09 6.48
C GLU A 102 4.58 8.36 7.32
N HIS A 103 5.63 9.11 7.05
CA HIS A 103 5.95 10.36 7.73
C HIS A 103 6.41 11.39 6.70
N GLU A 104 5.73 12.54 6.64
CA GLU A 104 6.16 13.70 5.85
C GLU A 104 7.42 14.34 6.44
N PHE A 105 7.50 14.42 7.77
CA PHE A 105 8.64 14.93 8.53
C PHE A 105 9.20 13.86 9.46
N CYS A 106 10.52 13.82 9.62
CA CYS A 106 11.18 12.82 10.46
C CYS A 106 10.86 13.10 11.95
N PRO A 107 10.14 12.20 12.66
CA PRO A 107 9.77 12.43 14.05
C PRO A 107 10.99 12.61 14.97
N SER A 108 12.12 11.94 14.66
CA SER A 108 13.36 12.13 15.40
C SER A 108 14.05 13.46 15.11
N CYS A 109 13.94 14.01 13.89
CA CYS A 109 14.47 15.36 13.61
C CYS A 109 13.62 16.42 14.29
N ASP A 110 12.29 16.23 14.29
CA ASP A 110 11.36 17.14 14.92
C ASP A 110 11.62 17.21 16.43
N GLU A 111 11.76 16.05 17.08
CA GLU A 111 12.14 15.97 18.50
C GLU A 111 13.49 16.64 18.78
N GLU A 112 14.51 16.41 17.94
CA GLU A 112 15.83 17.05 18.07
C GLU A 112 15.79 18.57 17.87
N ALA A 113 14.87 19.08 17.03
CA ALA A 113 14.63 20.50 16.82
C ALA A 113 13.80 21.14 17.95
N GLY A 114 13.28 20.33 18.88
CA GLY A 114 12.41 20.76 19.97
C GLY A 114 10.97 21.02 19.52
N TYR A 115 10.51 20.39 18.43
CA TYR A 115 9.10 20.40 18.05
C TYR A 115 8.27 19.64 19.08
N GLU A 116 7.23 20.29 19.57
CA GLU A 116 6.19 19.67 20.39
C GLU A 116 4.87 19.69 19.61
N GLU A 117 4.13 18.59 19.65
CA GLU A 117 2.85 18.47 18.95
C GLU A 117 1.89 19.59 19.40
N GLY A 118 1.51 20.46 18.46
CA GLY A 118 0.70 21.65 18.74
C GLY A 118 1.47 22.97 18.82
N MET A 119 2.78 22.99 18.58
CA MET A 119 3.54 24.23 18.45
C MET A 119 3.08 25.05 17.22
N PRO A 120 2.95 26.38 17.34
CA PRO A 120 2.67 27.24 16.19
C PRO A 120 3.85 27.24 15.21
N PHE A 121 3.56 26.92 13.94
CA PHE A 121 4.54 27.00 12.86
C PHE A 121 4.80 28.48 12.52
N TYR A 122 6.02 28.94 12.79
CA TYR A 122 6.48 30.26 12.36
C TYR A 122 7.32 30.11 11.10
N GLU A 123 6.69 30.35 9.95
CA GLU A 123 7.39 30.45 8.67
C GLU A 123 8.28 31.70 8.71
N LYS A 124 9.59 31.54 8.44
CA LYS A 124 10.54 32.65 8.35
C LYS A 124 10.47 33.35 7.01
#